data_AF-A0A7J2YC84-F1
#
_entry.id   AF-A0A7J2YC84-F1
#
_cell.length_a   1.000
_cell.length_b   1.000
_cell.length_c   1.000
_cell.angle_alpha   90.00
_cell.angle_beta   90.00
_cell.angle_gamma   90.00
#
_symmetry.space_group_name_H-M   'P 1'
#
loop_
_entity.id
_entity.type
_entity.pdbx_description
1 polymer ?
#
loop_
_entity_poly.entity_id
_entity_poly.type
_entity_poly.pdbx_seq_one_letter_code
_entity_poly.pdbx_strand_id
1 'polypeptide(L)' 'RSSHTWFVLKYLLGYTNVKNYDGSWTEWGNMIRNPIEK' A
#
# COMPACT_ATOMS: atom_id res chain seq x y z
N ARG A 1 5.69 -2.43 -6.63
CA ARG A 1 6.61 -3.04 -5.62
C ARG A 1 5.85 -3.53 -4.39
N SER A 2 4.88 -2.75 -3.89
CA SER A 2 3.96 -3.12 -2.81
C SER A 2 3.15 -4.41 -3.06
N SER A 3 2.84 -4.73 -4.32
CA SER A 3 2.11 -5.95 -4.71
C SER A 3 2.80 -7.26 -4.28
N HIS A 4 4.13 -7.30 -4.24
CA HIS A 4 4.87 -8.49 -3.80
C HIS A 4 4.67 -8.72 -2.29
N THR A 5 4.82 -7.68 -1.48
CA THR A 5 4.56 -7.74 -0.03
C THR A 5 3.11 -8.08 0.27
N TRP A 6 2.16 -7.50 -0.47
CA TRP A 6 0.74 -7.84 -0.35
C TRP A 6 0.48 -9.33 -0.59
N PHE A 7 1.09 -9.92 -1.62
CA PHE A 7 0.96 -11.34 -1.93
C PHE A 7 1.47 -12.22 -0.79
N VAL A 8 2.67 -11.93 -0.27
CA VAL A 8 3.25 -12.67 0.86
C VAL A 8 2.32 -12.59 2.09
N LEU A 9 1.87 -11.39 2.45
CA LEU A 9 0.99 -11.19 3.60
C LEU A 9 -0.34 -11.92 3.45
N LYS A 10 -0.94 -11.86 2.26
CA LYS A 10 -2.27 -12.45 1.99
C LYS A 10 -2.21 -13.98 1.92
N TYR A 11 -1.27 -14.53 1.17
CA TYR A 11 -1.27 -15.94 0.79
C TYR A 11 -0.28 -16.80 1.57
N LEU A 12 0.89 -16.26 1.91
CA LEU A 12 1.92 -17.04 2.61
C LEU A 12 1.78 -16.93 4.13
N LEU A 13 1.36 -15.76 4.63
CA LEU A 13 1.21 -15.50 6.06
C LEU A 13 -0.26 -15.48 6.53
N GLY A 14 -1.22 -15.62 5.60
CA GLY A 14 -2.64 -15.82 5.91
C GLY A 14 -3.36 -14.63 6.54
N TYR A 15 -2.84 -13.41 6.41
CA TYR A 15 -3.52 -12.24 6.95
C TYR A 15 -4.81 -11.93 6.18
N THR A 16 -5.93 -11.88 6.88
CA THR A 16 -7.27 -11.77 6.27
C THR A 16 -7.57 -10.37 5.75
N ASN A 17 -7.08 -9.32 6.42
CA ASN A 17 -7.42 -7.91 6.13
C ASN A 17 -6.22 -7.09 5.62
N VAL A 18 -5.64 -7.51 4.49
CA VAL A 18 -4.54 -6.78 3.83
C VAL A 18 -4.98 -6.33 2.44
N LYS A 19 -4.77 -5.05 2.14
CA LYS A 19 -5.06 -4.43 0.84
C LYS A 19 -3.80 -3.80 0.29
N ASN A 20 -3.58 -3.92 -1.00
CA ASN A 20 -2.56 -3.16 -1.70
C ASN A 20 -3.14 -1.81 -2.12
N TYR A 21 -2.38 -0.74 -1.92
CA TYR A 21 -2.74 0.58 -2.45
C TYR A 21 -1.96 0.83 -3.74
N ASP A 22 -2.64 0.63 -4.88
CA ASP A 22 -1.98 0.59 -6.19
C ASP A 22 -1.43 1.96 -6.64
N GLY A 23 -2.12 3.06 -6.28
CA GLY A 23 -1.63 4.42 -6.54
C GLY A 23 -0.32 4.74 -5.81
N SER A 24 -0.10 4.10 -4.66
CA SER A 24 1.14 4.19 -3.88
C SER A 24 1.57 5.65 -3.64
N TRP A 25 2.87 5.89 -3.44
CA TRP A 25 3.37 7.24 -3.20
C TRP A 25 3.19 8.17 -4.41
N THR A 26 3.21 7.63 -5.63
CA THR A 26 3.02 8.43 -6.85
C THR A 26 1.65 9.09 -6.87
N GLU A 27 0.60 8.44 -6.39
CA GLU A 27 -0.70 9.08 -6.24
C GLU A 27 -0.72 9.98 -4.99
N TRP A 28 -0.39 9.43 -3.81
CA TRP A 28 -0.53 10.16 -2.54
C TRP A 28 0.29 11.46 -2.48
N GLY A 29 1.53 11.43 -2.97
CA GLY A 29 2.43 12.59 -2.97
C GLY A 29 2.03 13.68 -3.96
N ASN A 30 1.16 13.37 -4.92
CA ASN A 30 0.63 14.33 -5.90
C ASN A 30 -0.78 14.84 -5.52
N MET A 31 -1.41 14.29 -4.48
CA MET A 31 -2.72 14.77 -4.02
C MET A 31 -2.60 16.08 -3.23
N ILE A 32 -3.47 17.03 -3.57
CA ILE A 32 -3.51 18.34 -2.91
C ILE A 32 -4.02 18.18 -1.46
N ARG A 33 -3.25 18.70 -0.50
CA ARG A 33 -3.58 18.74 0.94
C ARG A 33 -3.64 17.37 1.64
N ASN A 34 -3.05 16.32 1.07
CA ASN A 34 -2.88 15.09 1.83
C ASN A 34 -1.84 15.27 2.95
N PRO A 35 -2.08 14.70 4.14
CA PRO A 35 -1.11 14.74 5.22
C PRO A 35 0.16 13.95 4.85
N ILE A 36 1.32 14.52 5.18
CA ILE A 36 2.64 13.92 4.98
C ILE A 36 3.44 14.13 6.27
N GLU A 37 3.94 13.04 6.85
CA GLU A 37 4.88 13.07 7.97
C GLU A 37 6.33 13.24 7.43
N LYS A 38 7.21 13.89 8.19
CA LYS A 38 8.63 14.13 7.85
C LYS A 38 9.55 13.57 8.91
#